data_AF-A0A3G4W6N2-F1
#
_entry.id   AF-A0A3G4W6N2-F1
#
_cell.length_a   1.000
_cell.length_b   1.000
_cell.length_c   1.000
_cell.angle_alpha   90.00
_cell.angle_beta   90.00
_cell.angle_gamma   90.00
#
_symmetry.space_group_name_H-M   'P 1'
#
loop_
_entity.id
_entity.type
_entity.pdbx_description
1 polymer ?
#
loop_
_entity_poly.entity_id
_entity_poly.type
_entity_poly.pdbx_seq_one_letter_code
_entity_poly.pdbx_strand_id
1 'polypeptide(L)'
;MSGTELQNHRVNIECQVLSGSASESPGMRVVTINPFVPSRYDADSFTPDGSFPTMTLLQALGQDTYMEFKSERDAALEAGQILWPKVRMLFQYYLQGNSDMFTRIAQQHFGVTWQPSTSHERTSVAYQAMGAATTVITGSTGTTSAKVIGRFSRKHLAAMERNKDHLLAFRRRGQSSVSLERDVFTELNRFVEHHESWELGLLGRFFEPGSKDTFDELVLYRDEFSLVRDLYQHGFELACKCLWPLVAAQNSVLRGNPDEFGDVHPDRVPEKQRPKNLDKFDKLSNAFKIAYVAQVPGWESFESLLNNRRRNTIGHATAHHDLQTGRIVSDESVSGMTYLDFLSEVLGVFEALSTLAQVLRASRVASSPDFDV
;
A
#
# COMPACT_ATOMS: atom_id res chain seq x y z
N MET A 1 -29.76 6.16 12.11
CA MET A 1 -29.94 6.39 13.55
C MET A 1 -29.01 7.53 13.95
N SER A 2 -29.52 8.52 14.68
CA SER A 2 -28.86 9.80 14.95
C SER A 2 -27.66 9.64 15.88
N GLY A 3 -26.49 10.13 15.46
CA GLY A 3 -25.21 10.06 16.18
C GLY A 3 -25.09 10.96 17.41
N THR A 4 -26.18 11.16 18.16
CA THR A 4 -26.22 11.95 19.41
C THR A 4 -26.22 11.10 20.68
N GLU A 5 -26.36 9.77 20.58
CA GLU A 5 -26.58 8.91 21.75
C GLU A 5 -25.30 8.58 22.54
N LEU A 6 -24.11 8.59 21.92
CA LEU A 6 -22.86 8.22 22.59
C LEU A 6 -22.15 9.37 23.31
N GLN A 7 -22.35 10.63 22.93
CA GLN A 7 -21.69 11.78 23.58
C GLN A 7 -22.09 11.93 25.05
N ASN A 8 -23.28 11.44 25.42
CA ASN A 8 -23.81 11.46 26.78
C ASN A 8 -23.71 10.11 27.50
N HIS A 9 -23.22 9.06 26.83
CA HIS A 9 -23.01 7.74 27.42
C HIS A 9 -21.61 7.66 28.01
N ARG A 10 -21.48 8.08 29.28
CA ARG A 10 -20.29 7.76 30.07
C ARG A 10 -20.40 6.33 30.58
N VAL A 11 -19.61 5.43 30.02
CA VAL A 11 -19.36 4.13 30.64
C VAL A 11 -18.45 4.37 31.84
N ASN A 12 -19.04 4.39 33.03
CA ASN A 12 -18.26 4.39 34.27
C ASN A 12 -17.80 2.95 34.53
N ILE A 13 -16.57 2.64 34.13
CA ILE A 13 -15.93 1.38 34.49
C ILE A 13 -15.37 1.58 35.90
N GLU A 14 -15.99 0.95 36.90
CA GLU A 14 -15.44 0.87 38.25
C GLU A 14 -14.25 -0.09 38.25
N CYS A 15 -13.08 0.42 37.87
CA CYS A 15 -11.82 -0.31 37.87
C CYS A 15 -10.77 0.42 38.70
N GLN A 16 -9.95 -0.36 39.41
CA GLN A 16 -8.72 0.17 39.99
C GLN A 16 -7.70 0.37 38.87
N VAL A 17 -7.24 1.60 38.65
CA VAL A 17 -6.12 1.86 37.73
C VAL A 17 -4.83 1.40 38.42
N LEU A 18 -4.16 0.42 37.83
CA LEU A 18 -2.93 -0.18 38.36
C LEU A 18 -1.72 0.29 37.53
N SER A 19 -0.62 0.64 38.19
CA SER A 19 0.65 0.95 37.52
C SER A 19 1.32 -0.35 37.05
N GLY A 20 2.18 -0.29 36.02
CA GLY A 20 2.85 -1.48 35.47
C GLY A 20 3.78 -2.24 36.44
N SER A 21 4.03 -1.70 37.62
CA SER A 21 4.77 -2.33 38.72
C SER A 21 3.88 -2.94 39.81
N ALA A 22 2.55 -2.79 39.72
CA ALA A 22 1.63 -3.30 40.71
C ALA A 22 1.48 -4.82 40.61
N SER A 23 1.43 -5.49 41.75
CA SER A 23 1.20 -6.94 41.81
C SER A 23 -0.25 -7.25 41.45
N GLU A 24 -0.46 -8.33 40.70
CA GLU A 24 -1.81 -8.81 40.41
C GLU A 24 -2.47 -9.31 41.70
N SER A 25 -3.69 -8.86 41.97
CA SER A 25 -4.46 -9.37 43.11
C SER A 25 -5.12 -10.69 42.71
N PRO A 26 -4.95 -11.78 43.50
CA PRO A 26 -5.53 -13.07 43.17
C PRO A 26 -7.05 -12.98 42.91
N GLY A 27 -7.49 -13.47 41.75
CA GLY A 27 -8.91 -13.53 41.36
C GLY A 27 -9.49 -12.26 40.76
N MET A 28 -8.70 -11.20 40.57
CA MET A 28 -9.12 -10.02 39.81
C MET A 28 -8.90 -10.23 38.32
N ARG A 29 -9.89 -9.90 37.49
CA ARG A 29 -9.73 -9.89 36.03
C ARG A 29 -9.09 -8.57 35.59
N VAL A 30 -8.13 -8.67 34.68
CA VAL A 30 -7.51 -7.50 34.04
C VAL A 30 -8.20 -7.22 32.71
N VAL A 31 -8.35 -5.93 32.37
CA VAL A 31 -8.82 -5.49 31.06
C VAL A 31 -7.89 -4.40 30.57
N THR A 32 -7.37 -4.58 29.36
CA THR A 32 -6.50 -3.60 28.72
C THR A 32 -7.17 -3.01 27.51
N ILE A 33 -7.32 -1.69 27.52
CA ILE A 33 -7.92 -0.93 26.43
C ILE A 33 -6.83 -0.04 25.83
N ASN A 34 -6.12 -0.56 24.83
CA ASN A 34 -5.32 0.27 23.94
C ASN A 34 -5.80 0.03 22.49
N PRO A 35 -6.54 0.98 21.88
CA PRO A 35 -7.05 0.80 20.52
C PRO A 35 -5.97 0.88 19.44
N PHE A 36 -4.71 1.16 19.80
CA PHE A 36 -3.58 1.33 18.88
C PHE A 36 -2.59 0.15 18.91
N VAL A 37 -2.84 -0.88 19.72
CA VAL A 37 -1.98 -2.06 19.78
C VAL A 37 -2.85 -3.31 19.91
N PRO A 38 -2.64 -4.36 19.10
CA PRO A 38 -3.43 -5.57 19.21
C PRO A 38 -3.20 -6.27 20.53
N SER A 39 -4.23 -6.96 21.02
CA SER A 39 -4.15 -7.80 22.21
C SER A 39 -5.05 -9.02 22.04
N ARG A 40 -4.86 -10.04 22.88
CA ARG A 40 -5.73 -11.21 22.89
C ARG A 40 -7.07 -10.87 23.55
N TYR A 41 -8.13 -11.55 23.14
CA TYR A 41 -9.46 -11.37 23.73
C TYR A 41 -9.56 -11.93 25.16
N ASP A 42 -8.85 -13.02 25.42
CA ASP A 42 -8.81 -13.72 26.71
C ASP A 42 -7.69 -13.22 27.64
N ALA A 43 -7.10 -12.06 27.34
CA ALA A 43 -6.06 -11.44 28.12
C ALA A 43 -6.61 -10.96 29.48
N ASP A 44 -6.46 -11.78 30.53
CA ASP A 44 -7.10 -11.57 31.84
C ASP A 44 -6.13 -11.40 33.04
N SER A 45 -4.82 -11.41 32.80
CA SER A 45 -3.76 -11.35 33.84
C SER A 45 -2.66 -10.31 33.56
N PHE A 46 -1.71 -10.09 34.49
CA PHE A 46 -0.51 -9.28 34.22
C PHE A 46 0.60 -10.05 33.52
N THR A 47 0.52 -11.38 33.49
CA THR A 47 1.60 -12.26 33.01
C THR A 47 1.06 -13.60 32.49
N PRO A 48 1.62 -14.19 31.42
CA PRO A 48 2.47 -13.56 30.41
C PRO A 48 1.65 -12.77 29.37
N ASP A 49 0.37 -13.13 29.17
CA ASP A 49 -0.41 -12.79 27.98
C ASP A 49 -1.47 -11.69 28.17
N GLY A 50 -1.57 -11.08 29.35
CA GLY A 50 -2.90 -10.59 29.75
C GLY A 50 -3.17 -9.08 29.78
N SER A 51 -2.18 -8.17 29.70
CA SER A 51 -2.54 -6.75 29.90
C SER A 51 -1.64 -5.68 29.32
N PHE A 52 -0.47 -6.01 28.80
CA PHE A 52 0.40 -5.01 28.19
C PHE A 52 0.50 -5.34 26.71
N PRO A 53 -0.13 -4.56 25.80
CA PRO A 53 -0.16 -4.89 24.39
C PRO A 53 1.26 -5.00 23.79
N THR A 54 2.18 -4.19 24.31
CA THR A 54 3.63 -4.28 24.06
C THR A 54 4.22 -5.64 24.44
N MET A 55 3.79 -6.24 25.57
CA MET A 55 4.26 -7.54 26.02
C MET A 55 3.65 -8.69 25.23
N THR A 56 2.37 -8.59 24.86
CA THR A 56 1.73 -9.54 23.94
C THR A 56 2.51 -9.62 22.63
N LEU A 57 2.86 -8.47 22.03
CA LEU A 57 3.66 -8.45 20.80
C LEU A 57 5.10 -8.94 21.02
N LEU A 58 5.74 -8.60 22.15
CA LEU A 58 7.09 -9.10 22.46
C LEU A 58 7.13 -10.62 22.58
N GLN A 59 6.10 -11.23 23.16
CA GLN A 59 6.01 -12.69 23.30
C GLN A 59 5.64 -13.36 21.99
N ALA A 60 4.71 -12.78 21.23
CA ALA A 60 4.28 -13.33 19.94
C ALA A 60 5.40 -13.31 18.89
N LEU A 61 6.22 -12.26 18.86
CA LEU A 61 7.30 -12.08 17.88
C LEU A 61 8.67 -12.52 18.40
N GLY A 62 8.88 -12.54 19.72
CA GLY A 62 10.21 -12.57 20.31
C GLY A 62 10.87 -11.19 20.31
N GLN A 63 11.94 -11.05 21.09
CA GLN A 63 12.57 -9.75 21.35
C GLN A 63 13.13 -9.08 20.09
N ASP A 64 13.89 -9.80 19.28
CA ASP A 64 14.59 -9.23 18.13
C ASP A 64 13.59 -8.77 17.05
N THR A 65 12.69 -9.67 16.65
CA THR A 65 11.64 -9.38 15.65
C THR A 65 10.69 -8.26 16.10
N TYR A 66 10.35 -8.21 17.39
CA TYR A 66 9.57 -7.09 17.94
C TYR A 66 10.31 -5.75 17.83
N MET A 67 11.62 -5.73 18.10
CA MET A 67 12.42 -4.51 17.98
C MET A 67 12.55 -4.06 16.52
N GLU A 68 12.66 -4.99 15.58
CA GLU A 68 12.63 -4.70 14.14
C GLU A 68 11.28 -4.12 13.71
N PHE A 69 10.17 -4.75 14.12
CA PHE A 69 8.82 -4.25 13.87
C PHE A 69 8.63 -2.83 14.40
N LYS A 70 9.04 -2.59 15.65
CA LYS A 70 8.94 -1.28 16.27
C LYS A 70 9.77 -0.24 15.52
N SER A 71 11.00 -0.58 15.15
CA SER A 71 11.88 0.29 14.37
C SER A 71 11.25 0.69 13.03
N GLU A 72 10.71 -0.27 12.27
CA GLU A 72 10.05 0.02 10.99
C GLU A 72 8.77 0.85 11.17
N ARG A 73 7.95 0.53 12.18
CA ARG A 73 6.72 1.29 12.49
C ARG A 73 7.04 2.73 12.88
N ASP A 74 8.02 2.94 13.77
CA ASP A 74 8.41 4.27 14.24
C ASP A 74 8.98 5.10 13.07
N ALA A 75 9.78 4.49 12.19
CA ALA A 75 10.29 5.13 10.99
C ALA A 75 9.19 5.49 9.98
N ALA A 76 8.19 4.62 9.80
CA ALA A 76 7.03 4.88 8.94
C ALA A 76 6.21 6.07 9.47
N LEU A 77 5.98 6.12 10.79
CA LEU A 77 5.30 7.23 11.45
C LEU A 77 6.07 8.55 11.28
N GLU A 78 7.39 8.54 11.52
CA GLU A 78 8.24 9.71 11.32
C GLU A 78 8.22 10.18 9.85
N ALA A 79 8.29 9.24 8.89
CA ALA A 79 8.20 9.56 7.48
C ALA A 79 6.84 10.18 7.12
N GLY A 80 5.73 9.67 7.68
CA GLY A 80 4.39 10.24 7.48
C GLY A 80 4.24 11.64 8.09
N GLN A 81 4.83 11.90 9.25
CA GLN A 81 4.67 13.17 9.97
C GLN A 81 5.67 14.26 9.54
N ILE A 82 6.90 13.90 9.18
CA ILE A 82 7.99 14.85 8.94
C ILE A 82 8.37 14.93 7.46
N LEU A 83 8.52 13.79 6.79
CA LEU A 83 8.98 13.74 5.40
C LEU A 83 7.85 13.97 4.41
N TRP A 84 6.71 13.30 4.60
CA TRP A 84 5.57 13.36 3.68
C TRP A 84 5.02 14.79 3.47
N PRO A 85 4.89 15.67 4.49
CA PRO A 85 4.44 17.03 4.25
C PRO A 85 5.34 17.81 3.29
N LYS A 86 6.65 17.55 3.31
CA LYS A 86 7.64 18.15 2.40
C LYS A 86 7.48 17.58 0.98
N VAL A 87 7.28 16.27 0.88
CA VAL A 87 7.00 15.58 -0.39
C VAL A 87 5.71 16.13 -1.00
N ARG A 88 4.67 16.26 -0.18
CA ARG A 88 3.37 16.75 -0.60
C ARG A 88 3.46 18.15 -1.19
N MET A 89 4.14 19.04 -0.48
CA MET A 89 4.38 20.40 -0.96
C MET A 89 5.18 20.43 -2.27
N LEU A 90 6.27 19.65 -2.36
CA LEU A 90 7.08 19.55 -3.58
C LEU A 90 6.22 19.07 -4.77
N PHE A 91 5.46 17.99 -4.58
CA PHE A 91 4.68 17.37 -5.64
C PHE A 91 3.48 18.26 -6.05
N GLN A 92 2.90 19.03 -5.12
CA GLN A 92 1.89 20.03 -5.45
C GLN A 92 2.45 21.13 -6.36
N TYR A 93 3.63 21.67 -6.07
CA TYR A 93 4.27 22.66 -6.96
C TYR A 93 4.64 22.06 -8.32
N TYR A 94 5.05 20.79 -8.35
CA TYR A 94 5.25 20.05 -9.58
C TYR A 94 3.97 19.97 -10.42
N LEU A 95 2.85 19.52 -9.83
CA LEU A 95 1.56 19.37 -10.51
C LEU A 95 0.94 20.70 -10.97
N GLN A 96 1.28 21.80 -10.30
CA GLN A 96 0.87 23.17 -10.66
C GLN A 96 1.78 23.81 -11.71
N GLY A 97 2.93 23.21 -12.03
CA GLY A 97 3.92 23.81 -12.94
C GLY A 97 4.68 25.01 -12.35
N ASN A 98 4.71 25.14 -11.01
CA ASN A 98 5.42 26.23 -10.34
C ASN A 98 6.90 25.87 -10.13
N SER A 99 7.71 26.09 -11.18
CA SER A 99 9.14 25.71 -11.21
C SER A 99 9.99 26.40 -10.14
N ASP A 100 9.69 27.65 -9.80
CA ASP A 100 10.47 28.43 -8.84
C ASP A 100 10.31 27.88 -7.43
N MET A 101 9.05 27.69 -6.99
CA MET A 101 8.77 27.10 -5.69
C MET A 101 9.18 25.64 -5.63
N PHE A 102 9.00 24.88 -6.72
CA PHE A 102 9.50 23.51 -6.82
C PHE A 102 11.00 23.44 -6.55
N THR A 103 11.79 24.25 -7.24
CA THR A 103 13.26 24.28 -7.10
C THR A 103 13.65 24.63 -5.67
N ARG A 104 13.03 25.67 -5.09
CA ARG A 104 13.30 26.08 -3.71
C ARG A 104 13.05 24.93 -2.72
N ILE A 105 11.92 24.25 -2.82
CA ILE A 105 11.58 23.13 -1.92
C ILE A 105 12.51 21.94 -2.16
N ALA A 106 12.85 21.62 -3.42
CA ALA A 106 13.77 20.55 -3.76
C ALA A 106 15.16 20.77 -3.14
N GLN A 107 15.69 21.98 -3.23
CA GLN A 107 17.00 22.33 -2.66
C GLN A 107 16.97 22.36 -1.12
N GLN A 108 15.93 22.97 -0.54
CA GLN A 108 15.82 23.15 0.91
C GLN A 108 15.62 21.83 1.67
N HIS A 109 14.86 20.89 1.11
CA HIS A 109 14.39 19.72 1.84
C HIS A 109 14.87 18.37 1.30
N PHE A 110 15.31 18.32 0.04
CA PHE A 110 15.70 17.07 -0.62
C PHE A 110 17.16 17.06 -1.11
N GLY A 111 17.96 18.05 -0.69
CA GLY A 111 19.40 18.09 -0.95
C GLY A 111 19.77 18.20 -2.43
N VAL A 112 18.85 18.65 -3.28
CA VAL A 112 19.14 18.91 -4.69
C VAL A 112 20.10 20.11 -4.75
N THR A 113 21.29 19.92 -5.33
CA THR A 113 22.35 20.96 -5.36
C THR A 113 22.36 21.81 -6.62
N TRP A 114 21.46 21.52 -7.55
CA TRP A 114 21.37 22.16 -8.87
C TRP A 114 19.93 22.63 -9.13
N GLN A 115 19.69 23.31 -10.25
CA GLN A 115 18.36 23.80 -10.63
C GLN A 115 17.71 22.85 -11.66
N PRO A 116 16.60 22.17 -11.32
CA PRO A 116 15.79 21.37 -12.26
C PRO A 116 15.15 22.20 -13.37
N SER A 117 15.94 22.49 -14.40
CA SER A 117 15.59 23.42 -15.49
C SER A 117 14.56 22.83 -16.46
N THR A 118 14.59 21.53 -16.67
CA THR A 118 13.74 20.81 -17.62
C THR A 118 12.57 20.08 -16.93
N SER A 119 11.54 19.69 -17.68
CA SER A 119 10.36 19.02 -17.11
C SER A 119 10.65 17.58 -16.67
N HIS A 120 11.51 16.84 -17.39
CA HIS A 120 11.90 15.48 -17.01
C HIS A 120 12.77 15.45 -15.74
N GLU A 121 13.60 16.47 -15.54
CA GLU A 121 14.38 16.70 -14.32
C GLU A 121 13.47 16.92 -13.11
N ARG A 122 12.50 17.83 -13.21
CA ARG A 122 11.50 18.07 -12.15
C ARG A 122 10.67 16.82 -11.85
N THR A 123 10.23 16.11 -12.89
CA THR A 123 9.52 14.83 -12.75
C THR A 123 10.37 13.82 -11.97
N SER A 124 11.66 13.71 -12.31
CA SER A 124 12.58 12.81 -11.64
C SER A 124 12.73 13.11 -10.15
N VAL A 125 12.94 14.37 -9.81
CA VAL A 125 13.08 14.82 -8.41
C VAL A 125 11.78 14.59 -7.62
N ALA A 126 10.62 14.94 -8.19
CA ALA A 126 9.33 14.77 -7.53
C ALA A 126 9.04 13.30 -7.20
N TYR A 127 9.24 12.40 -8.16
CA TYR A 127 9.00 10.97 -7.97
C TYR A 127 10.06 10.32 -7.06
N GLN A 128 11.31 10.78 -7.09
CA GLN A 128 12.34 10.31 -6.14
C GLN A 128 11.99 10.65 -4.70
N ALA A 129 11.54 11.88 -4.44
CA ALA A 129 11.09 12.32 -3.12
C ALA A 129 9.89 11.47 -2.63
N MET A 130 8.90 11.25 -3.49
CA MET A 130 7.75 10.39 -3.21
C MET A 130 8.16 8.92 -2.96
N GLY A 131 9.07 8.40 -3.78
CA GLY A 131 9.58 7.03 -3.65
C GLY A 131 10.34 6.82 -2.35
N ALA A 132 11.18 7.79 -1.96
CA ALA A 132 11.92 7.74 -0.71
C ALA A 132 10.97 7.68 0.51
N ALA A 133 9.96 8.54 0.56
CA ALA A 133 9.00 8.53 1.66
C ALA A 133 8.15 7.26 1.71
N THR A 134 7.58 6.86 0.57
CA THR A 134 6.72 5.66 0.51
C THR A 134 7.49 4.37 0.77
N THR A 135 8.78 4.30 0.44
CA THR A 135 9.65 3.16 0.78
C THR A 135 9.82 3.02 2.29
N VAL A 136 10.05 4.14 3.00
CA VAL A 136 10.15 4.10 4.47
C VAL A 136 8.82 3.71 5.10
N ILE A 137 7.71 4.26 4.63
CA ILE A 137 6.37 3.96 5.14
C ILE A 137 5.97 2.49 4.92
N THR A 138 6.36 1.91 3.78
CA THR A 138 6.06 0.50 3.45
C THR A 138 6.84 -0.49 4.32
N GLY A 139 7.96 -0.06 4.90
CA GLY A 139 8.88 -0.95 5.61
C GLY A 139 9.79 -1.75 4.67
N SER A 140 10.78 -2.43 5.25
CA SER A 140 11.75 -3.26 4.53
C SER A 140 11.43 -4.76 4.64
N THR A 141 10.78 -5.14 5.74
CA THR A 141 10.39 -6.53 6.01
C THR A 141 9.26 -6.94 5.08
N GLY A 142 9.43 -8.08 4.41
CA GLY A 142 8.42 -8.69 3.53
C GLY A 142 8.07 -7.88 2.26
N THR A 143 8.72 -6.74 1.99
CA THR A 143 8.40 -5.90 0.83
C THR A 143 8.95 -6.48 -0.47
N THR A 144 8.25 -6.23 -1.58
CA THR A 144 8.59 -6.73 -2.92
C THR A 144 8.92 -5.61 -3.92
N SER A 145 8.75 -4.36 -3.52
CA SER A 145 8.91 -3.15 -4.35
C SER A 145 10.25 -3.11 -5.09
N ALA A 146 11.36 -3.36 -4.39
CA ALA A 146 12.70 -3.32 -4.99
C ALA A 146 12.89 -4.39 -6.09
N LYS A 147 12.36 -5.59 -5.89
CA LYS A 147 12.39 -6.68 -6.88
C LYS A 147 11.60 -6.29 -8.13
N VAL A 148 10.38 -5.76 -7.94
CA VAL A 148 9.49 -5.33 -9.02
C VAL A 148 10.11 -4.19 -9.82
N ILE A 149 10.55 -3.12 -9.16
CA ILE A 149 11.18 -1.96 -9.78
C ILE A 149 12.44 -2.38 -10.51
N GLY A 150 13.33 -3.16 -9.88
CA GLY A 150 14.56 -3.63 -10.51
C GLY A 150 14.28 -4.48 -11.76
N ARG A 151 13.25 -5.33 -11.74
CA ARG A 151 12.85 -6.11 -12.92
C ARG A 151 12.26 -5.25 -14.02
N PHE A 152 11.42 -4.28 -13.67
CA PHE A 152 10.88 -3.29 -14.60
C PHE A 152 12.00 -2.48 -15.25
N SER A 153 12.90 -1.88 -14.47
CA SER A 153 14.01 -1.07 -14.99
C SER A 153 14.87 -1.82 -16.01
N ARG A 154 15.20 -3.10 -15.73
CA ARG A 154 15.95 -3.93 -16.70
C ARG A 154 15.20 -4.13 -18.01
N LYS A 155 13.89 -4.39 -17.95
CA LYS A 155 13.05 -4.59 -19.15
C LYS A 155 12.83 -3.29 -19.90
N HIS A 156 12.54 -2.20 -19.19
CA HIS A 156 12.33 -0.88 -19.76
C HIS A 156 13.58 -0.41 -20.50
N LEU A 157 14.77 -0.48 -19.88
CA LEU A 157 16.03 -0.11 -20.52
C LEU A 157 16.30 -0.94 -21.78
N ALA A 158 16.17 -2.27 -21.69
CA ALA A 158 16.36 -3.15 -22.85
C ALA A 158 15.35 -2.86 -23.99
N ALA A 159 14.11 -2.47 -23.65
CA ALA A 159 13.10 -2.09 -24.63
C ALA A 159 13.41 -0.73 -25.28
N MET A 160 13.89 0.25 -24.51
CA MET A 160 14.29 1.57 -25.03
C MET A 160 15.42 1.47 -26.05
N GLU A 161 16.41 0.60 -25.81
CA GLU A 161 17.55 0.41 -26.70
C GLU A 161 17.18 -0.23 -28.05
N ARG A 162 16.12 -1.05 -28.07
CA ARG A 162 15.82 -1.93 -29.21
C ARG A 162 14.58 -1.53 -30.00
N ASN A 163 13.64 -0.81 -29.37
CA ASN A 163 12.31 -0.61 -29.94
C ASN A 163 11.88 0.85 -29.83
N LYS A 164 11.92 1.60 -30.94
CA LYS A 164 11.43 3.00 -30.97
C LYS A 164 9.95 3.10 -30.56
N ASP A 165 9.13 2.12 -30.95
CA ASP A 165 7.71 2.07 -30.61
C ASP A 165 7.44 2.00 -29.11
N HIS A 166 8.36 1.42 -28.33
CA HIS A 166 8.28 1.42 -26.87
C HIS A 166 8.29 2.85 -26.31
N LEU A 167 9.25 3.67 -26.77
CA LEU A 167 9.36 5.07 -26.35
C LEU A 167 8.16 5.90 -26.81
N LEU A 168 7.70 5.71 -28.05
CA LEU A 168 6.51 6.39 -28.57
C LEU A 168 5.25 6.03 -27.77
N ALA A 169 5.07 4.76 -27.40
CA ALA A 169 3.96 4.33 -26.56
C ALA A 169 4.02 4.95 -25.16
N PHE A 170 5.18 4.95 -24.51
CA PHE A 170 5.37 5.57 -23.20
C PHE A 170 5.17 7.08 -23.23
N ARG A 171 5.63 7.76 -24.28
CA ARG A 171 5.40 9.21 -24.49
C ARG A 171 3.91 9.51 -24.64
N ARG A 172 3.23 8.85 -25.59
CA ARG A 172 1.79 9.03 -25.85
C ARG A 172 0.96 8.77 -24.60
N ARG A 173 1.19 7.63 -23.94
CA ARG A 173 0.44 7.25 -22.73
C ARG A 173 0.79 8.12 -21.53
N GLY A 174 2.04 8.56 -21.41
CA GLY A 174 2.47 9.50 -20.39
C GLY A 174 1.72 10.84 -20.53
N GLN A 175 1.59 11.37 -21.76
CA GLN A 175 0.82 12.61 -22.04
C GLN A 175 -0.66 12.46 -21.65
N SER A 176 -1.28 11.30 -21.88
CA SER A 176 -2.67 11.04 -21.49
C SER A 176 -2.87 10.72 -20.00
N SER A 177 -1.78 10.57 -19.23
CA SER A 177 -1.84 10.11 -17.82
C SER A 177 -1.78 11.24 -16.78
N VAL A 178 -1.99 12.50 -17.18
CA VAL A 178 -1.94 13.65 -16.24
C VAL A 178 -3.00 13.54 -15.13
N SER A 179 -4.22 13.10 -15.46
CA SER A 179 -5.26 12.87 -14.45
C SER A 179 -4.89 11.69 -13.55
N LEU A 180 -4.40 10.59 -14.15
CA LEU A 180 -3.97 9.41 -13.41
C LEU A 180 -2.84 9.73 -12.42
N GLU A 181 -1.87 10.56 -12.81
CA GLU A 181 -0.78 11.02 -11.93
C GLU A 181 -1.32 11.80 -10.72
N ARG A 182 -2.30 12.68 -10.94
CA ARG A 182 -2.97 13.42 -9.85
C ARG A 182 -3.74 12.48 -8.95
N ASP A 183 -4.52 11.56 -9.52
CA ASP A 183 -5.30 10.59 -8.77
C ASP A 183 -4.38 9.71 -7.90
N VAL A 184 -3.27 9.22 -8.45
CA VAL A 184 -2.27 8.39 -7.75
C VAL A 184 -1.68 9.16 -6.58
N PHE A 185 -1.25 10.40 -6.81
CA PHE A 185 -0.68 11.23 -5.76
C PHE A 185 -1.71 11.58 -4.67
N THR A 186 -2.94 11.91 -5.06
CA THR A 186 -4.04 12.17 -4.12
C THR A 186 -4.35 10.96 -3.26
N GLU A 187 -4.40 9.76 -3.85
CA GLU A 187 -4.70 8.55 -3.10
C GLU A 187 -3.53 8.17 -2.17
N LEU A 188 -2.28 8.24 -2.63
CA LEU A 188 -1.12 8.06 -1.75
C LEU A 188 -1.14 9.05 -0.59
N ASN A 189 -1.54 10.30 -0.82
CA ASN A 189 -1.69 11.29 0.24
C ASN A 189 -2.77 10.88 1.25
N ARG A 190 -3.92 10.36 0.80
CA ARG A 190 -4.97 9.86 1.70
C ARG A 190 -4.50 8.67 2.54
N PHE A 191 -3.74 7.75 1.95
CA PHE A 191 -3.12 6.66 2.72
C PHE A 191 -2.22 7.22 3.83
N VAL A 192 -1.33 8.16 3.53
CA VAL A 192 -0.40 8.71 4.53
C VAL A 192 -1.12 9.57 5.58
N GLU A 193 -2.14 10.35 5.19
CA GLU A 193 -2.96 11.14 6.13
C GLU A 193 -3.73 10.25 7.12
N HIS A 194 -4.07 9.03 6.72
CA HIS A 194 -4.73 8.04 7.56
C HIS A 194 -3.80 6.91 8.00
N HIS A 195 -2.47 7.14 8.04
CA HIS A 195 -1.48 6.10 8.37
C HIS A 195 -1.81 5.35 9.66
N GLU A 196 -2.13 6.08 10.74
CA GLU A 196 -2.45 5.48 12.04
C GLU A 196 -3.63 4.49 11.97
N SER A 197 -4.56 4.66 11.01
CA SER A 197 -5.73 3.81 10.83
C SER A 197 -5.40 2.42 10.27
N TRP A 198 -4.27 2.27 9.59
CA TRP A 198 -3.89 1.03 8.91
C TRP A 198 -2.45 0.56 9.17
N GLU A 199 -1.63 1.32 9.90
CA GLU A 199 -0.21 1.03 10.13
C GLU A 199 0.05 -0.36 10.75
N LEU A 200 -0.88 -0.88 11.55
CA LEU A 200 -0.78 -2.23 12.11
C LEU A 200 -0.91 -3.35 11.08
N GLY A 201 -1.25 -3.03 9.83
CA GLY A 201 -1.12 -3.94 8.71
C GLY A 201 0.32 -4.41 8.46
N LEU A 202 1.32 -3.65 8.92
CA LEU A 202 2.73 -4.03 8.88
C LEU A 202 3.02 -5.27 9.73
N LEU A 203 2.28 -5.44 10.84
CA LEU A 203 2.54 -6.48 11.83
C LEU A 203 2.55 -7.89 11.21
N GLY A 204 1.64 -8.17 10.27
CA GLY A 204 1.54 -9.48 9.62
C GLY A 204 2.80 -9.91 8.85
N ARG A 205 3.69 -8.97 8.48
CA ARG A 205 4.96 -9.29 7.80
C ARG A 205 6.05 -9.82 8.73
N PHE A 206 5.88 -9.62 10.03
CA PHE A 206 6.82 -10.05 11.07
C PHE A 206 6.46 -11.41 11.67
N PHE A 207 5.28 -11.95 11.34
CA PHE A 207 4.90 -13.31 11.70
C PHE A 207 5.48 -14.30 10.69
N GLU A 208 6.09 -15.37 11.19
CA GLU A 208 6.51 -16.48 10.35
C GLU A 208 5.29 -17.18 9.73
N PRO A 209 5.41 -17.79 8.53
CA PRO A 209 4.30 -18.50 7.88
C PRO A 209 3.63 -19.59 8.75
N GLY A 210 4.36 -20.15 9.73
CA GLY A 210 3.86 -21.15 10.68
C GLY A 210 3.11 -20.56 11.89
N SER A 211 3.19 -19.25 12.12
CA SER A 211 2.65 -18.56 13.30
C SER A 211 1.34 -17.83 13.01
N LYS A 212 0.65 -18.23 11.92
CA LYS A 212 -0.57 -17.56 11.48
C LYS A 212 -1.69 -17.62 12.52
N ASP A 213 -1.85 -18.76 13.19
CA ASP A 213 -2.89 -18.93 14.21
C ASP A 213 -2.70 -17.91 15.35
N THR A 214 -1.45 -17.67 15.79
CA THR A 214 -1.13 -16.65 16.80
C THR A 214 -1.44 -15.23 16.33
N PHE A 215 -1.23 -14.92 15.04
CA PHE A 215 -1.64 -13.63 14.47
C PHE A 215 -3.16 -13.49 14.40
N ASP A 216 -3.87 -14.56 14.04
CA ASP A 216 -5.32 -14.58 13.90
C ASP A 216 -6.05 -14.48 15.26
N GLU A 217 -5.37 -14.81 16.36
CA GLU A 217 -5.84 -14.62 17.74
C GLU A 217 -5.76 -13.16 18.23
N LEU A 218 -4.99 -12.31 17.56
CA LEU A 218 -4.83 -10.90 17.94
C LEU A 218 -6.03 -10.06 17.47
N VAL A 219 -6.59 -9.30 18.40
CA VAL A 219 -7.71 -8.40 18.15
C VAL A 219 -7.25 -6.96 18.29
N LEU A 220 -7.57 -6.15 17.28
CA LEU A 220 -7.41 -4.71 17.33
C LEU A 220 -8.76 -4.04 17.61
N TYR A 221 -8.91 -3.49 18.81
CA TYR A 221 -10.16 -2.87 19.28
C TYR A 221 -10.36 -1.45 18.72
N ARG A 222 -10.44 -1.33 17.39
CA ARG A 222 -10.68 -0.06 16.68
C ARG A 222 -11.72 -0.27 15.58
N ASP A 223 -12.64 0.69 15.45
CA ASP A 223 -13.66 0.66 14.39
C ASP A 223 -13.47 1.81 13.39
N GLU A 224 -12.57 1.60 12.44
CA GLU A 224 -12.38 2.52 11.30
C GLU A 224 -12.57 1.79 9.97
N PHE A 225 -13.31 0.66 10.00
CA PHE A 225 -13.43 -0.23 8.86
C PHE A 225 -13.93 0.48 7.61
N SER A 226 -14.94 1.35 7.73
CA SER A 226 -15.47 2.07 6.56
C SER A 226 -14.42 2.97 5.89
N LEU A 227 -13.63 3.70 6.70
CA LEU A 227 -12.55 4.55 6.21
C LEU A 227 -11.47 3.72 5.51
N VAL A 228 -11.01 2.67 6.18
CA VAL A 228 -9.91 1.83 5.68
C VAL A 228 -10.35 1.00 4.47
N ARG A 229 -11.61 0.57 4.42
CA ARG A 229 -12.23 -0.09 3.26
C ARG A 229 -12.21 0.82 2.05
N ASP A 230 -12.58 2.09 2.21
CA ASP A 230 -12.59 3.04 1.11
C ASP A 230 -11.17 3.31 0.57
N LEU A 231 -10.16 3.40 1.44
CA LEU A 231 -8.74 3.49 1.03
C LEU A 231 -8.32 2.25 0.23
N TYR A 232 -8.62 1.06 0.76
CA TYR A 232 -8.31 -0.20 0.11
C TYR A 232 -8.95 -0.32 -1.28
N GLN A 233 -10.24 -0.01 -1.41
CA GLN A 233 -10.96 -0.08 -2.68
C GLN A 233 -10.40 0.91 -3.71
N HIS A 234 -10.25 2.18 -3.34
CA HIS A 234 -9.75 3.21 -4.27
C HIS A 234 -8.29 2.93 -4.67
N GLY A 235 -7.44 2.60 -3.70
CA GLY A 235 -6.05 2.22 -3.93
C GLY A 235 -5.92 1.01 -4.85
N PHE A 236 -6.75 -0.03 -4.66
CA PHE A 236 -6.76 -1.23 -5.48
C PHE A 236 -7.09 -0.91 -6.94
N GLU A 237 -8.18 -0.17 -7.17
CA GLU A 237 -8.61 0.20 -8.52
C GLU A 237 -7.55 1.04 -9.24
N LEU A 238 -6.93 1.96 -8.51
CA LEU A 238 -5.94 2.86 -9.04
C LEU A 238 -4.62 2.14 -9.35
N ALA A 239 -4.17 1.24 -8.48
CA ALA A 239 -3.04 0.36 -8.74
C ALA A 239 -3.29 -0.47 -10.01
N CYS A 240 -4.49 -1.05 -10.18
CA CYS A 240 -4.83 -1.81 -11.37
C CYS A 240 -4.80 -0.99 -12.68
N LYS A 241 -5.13 0.31 -12.62
CA LYS A 241 -4.98 1.23 -13.77
C LYS A 241 -3.52 1.49 -14.12
N CYS A 242 -2.61 1.37 -13.16
CA CYS A 242 -1.18 1.63 -13.33
C CYS A 242 -0.36 0.39 -13.75
N LEU A 243 -0.98 -0.77 -14.00
CA LEU A 243 -0.26 -2.01 -14.37
C LEU A 243 0.29 -2.03 -15.81
N TRP A 244 -0.25 -1.20 -16.71
CA TRP A 244 0.10 -1.22 -18.13
C TRP A 244 1.59 -1.04 -18.45
N PRO A 245 2.40 -0.20 -17.75
CA PRO A 245 3.80 0.00 -18.12
C PRO A 245 4.64 -1.27 -17.95
N LEU A 246 4.30 -2.11 -16.96
CA LEU A 246 4.94 -3.41 -16.75
C LEU A 246 4.73 -4.31 -17.97
N VAL A 247 3.47 -4.46 -18.39
CA VAL A 247 3.10 -5.30 -19.53
C VAL A 247 3.69 -4.75 -20.84
N ALA A 248 3.66 -3.42 -21.02
CA ALA A 248 4.27 -2.78 -22.19
C ALA A 248 5.79 -3.07 -22.28
N ALA A 249 6.53 -2.97 -21.16
CA ALA A 249 7.95 -3.30 -21.13
C ALA A 249 8.19 -4.80 -21.43
N GLN A 250 7.36 -5.69 -20.90
CA GLN A 250 7.44 -7.12 -21.20
C GLN A 250 7.19 -7.41 -22.68
N ASN A 251 6.13 -6.84 -23.26
CA ASN A 251 5.77 -7.04 -24.66
C ASN A 251 6.88 -6.53 -25.58
N SER A 252 7.42 -5.34 -25.32
CA SER A 252 8.52 -4.79 -26.11
C SER A 252 9.78 -5.67 -26.06
N VAL A 253 10.16 -6.20 -24.88
CA VAL A 253 11.34 -7.06 -24.77
C VAL A 253 11.16 -8.39 -25.51
N LEU A 254 9.97 -8.99 -25.46
CA LEU A 254 9.75 -10.31 -26.07
C LEU A 254 9.42 -10.25 -27.56
N ARG A 255 8.75 -9.18 -28.02
CA ARG A 255 8.10 -9.13 -29.33
C ARG A 255 8.45 -7.90 -30.15
N GLY A 256 9.24 -6.98 -29.60
CA GLY A 256 9.64 -5.75 -30.28
C GLY A 256 8.59 -4.64 -30.27
N ASN A 257 7.36 -4.92 -29.85
CA ASN A 257 6.25 -3.97 -29.86
C ASN A 257 5.50 -3.97 -28.52
N PRO A 258 5.31 -2.80 -27.86
CA PRO A 258 4.56 -2.71 -26.59
C PRO A 258 3.10 -3.16 -26.70
N ASP A 259 2.48 -3.06 -27.88
CA ASP A 259 1.09 -3.45 -28.13
C ASP A 259 0.93 -4.93 -28.50
N GLU A 260 2.01 -5.71 -28.67
CA GLU A 260 1.89 -7.11 -29.06
C GLU A 260 1.85 -8.06 -27.85
N PHE A 261 0.72 -8.75 -27.67
CA PHE A 261 0.54 -9.75 -26.61
C PHE A 261 0.92 -11.18 -27.02
N GLY A 262 1.04 -11.45 -28.34
CA GLY A 262 1.34 -12.78 -28.88
C GLY A 262 0.31 -13.84 -28.46
N ASP A 263 0.73 -15.12 -28.47
CA ASP A 263 -0.14 -16.27 -28.16
C ASP A 263 -0.04 -16.78 -26.71
N VAL A 264 0.94 -16.28 -25.95
CA VAL A 264 1.14 -16.67 -24.55
C VAL A 264 0.28 -15.79 -23.65
N HIS A 265 -0.68 -16.40 -22.97
CA HIS A 265 -1.62 -15.73 -22.09
C HIS A 265 -1.80 -16.52 -20.78
N PRO A 266 -2.16 -15.86 -19.66
CA PRO A 266 -2.43 -16.57 -18.42
C PRO A 266 -3.61 -17.53 -18.59
N ASP A 267 -3.50 -18.74 -18.03
CA ASP A 267 -4.49 -19.83 -18.19
C ASP A 267 -5.92 -19.42 -17.79
N ARG A 268 -6.04 -18.55 -16.78
CA ARG A 268 -7.31 -18.05 -16.28
C ARG A 268 -8.01 -17.01 -17.17
N VAL A 269 -7.37 -16.53 -18.24
CA VAL A 269 -7.93 -15.52 -19.14
C VAL A 269 -8.66 -16.20 -20.32
N PRO A 270 -9.99 -16.07 -20.43
CA PRO A 270 -10.75 -16.67 -21.53
C PRO A 270 -10.29 -16.16 -22.90
N GLU A 271 -10.31 -17.02 -23.92
CA GLU A 271 -9.81 -16.68 -25.26
C GLU A 271 -10.41 -15.40 -25.83
N LYS A 272 -11.72 -15.22 -25.66
CA LYS A 272 -12.46 -14.05 -26.15
C LYS A 272 -12.07 -12.74 -25.46
N GLN A 273 -11.40 -12.81 -24.30
CA GLN A 273 -10.96 -11.66 -23.52
C GLN A 273 -9.45 -11.42 -23.63
N ARG A 274 -8.71 -12.23 -24.37
CA ARG A 274 -7.28 -12.00 -24.58
C ARG A 274 -7.07 -10.67 -25.31
N PRO A 275 -6.31 -9.72 -24.71
CA PRO A 275 -6.13 -8.40 -25.30
C PRO A 275 -5.21 -8.50 -26.51
N LYS A 276 -5.54 -7.74 -27.55
CA LYS A 276 -4.73 -7.64 -28.78
C LYS A 276 -3.75 -6.47 -28.76
N ASN A 277 -3.92 -5.54 -27.81
CA ASN A 277 -3.10 -4.34 -27.62
C ASN A 277 -3.30 -3.78 -26.20
N LEU A 278 -2.51 -2.76 -25.84
CA LEU A 278 -2.58 -2.17 -24.50
C LEU A 278 -3.94 -1.51 -24.23
N ASP A 279 -4.61 -0.94 -25.24
CA ASP A 279 -5.92 -0.32 -25.07
C ASP A 279 -7.01 -1.36 -24.72
N LYS A 280 -6.89 -2.58 -25.25
CA LYS A 280 -7.76 -3.70 -24.87
C LYS A 280 -7.38 -4.27 -23.51
N PHE A 281 -6.09 -4.28 -23.18
CA PHE A 281 -5.62 -4.66 -21.84
C PHE A 281 -6.21 -3.74 -20.75
N ASP A 282 -6.24 -2.43 -20.98
CA ASP A 282 -6.79 -1.46 -20.03
C ASP A 282 -8.29 -1.66 -19.75
N LYS A 283 -9.00 -2.33 -20.66
CA LYS A 283 -10.44 -2.65 -20.55
C LYS A 283 -10.71 -4.02 -19.91
N LEU A 284 -9.68 -4.80 -19.60
CA LEU A 284 -9.85 -6.06 -18.88
C LEU A 284 -10.34 -5.81 -17.45
N SER A 285 -10.99 -6.82 -16.89
CA SER A 285 -11.23 -6.86 -15.44
C SER A 285 -9.89 -6.85 -14.69
N ASN A 286 -9.89 -6.29 -13.49
CA ASN A 286 -8.67 -6.18 -12.68
C ASN A 286 -8.02 -7.54 -12.44
N ALA A 287 -8.81 -8.58 -12.13
CA ALA A 287 -8.33 -9.96 -12.00
C ALA A 287 -7.47 -10.43 -13.19
N PHE A 288 -7.86 -10.09 -14.43
CA PHE A 288 -7.10 -10.48 -15.62
C PHE A 288 -5.88 -9.57 -15.86
N LYS A 289 -5.96 -8.27 -15.54
CA LYS A 289 -4.78 -7.39 -15.59
C LYS A 289 -3.67 -7.89 -14.67
N ILE A 290 -4.04 -8.24 -13.44
CA ILE A 290 -3.12 -8.80 -12.44
C ILE A 290 -2.51 -10.10 -12.95
N ALA A 291 -3.30 -10.99 -13.57
CA ALA A 291 -2.81 -12.25 -14.15
C ALA A 291 -1.69 -12.06 -15.19
N TYR A 292 -1.84 -11.08 -16.08
CA TYR A 292 -0.84 -10.77 -17.11
C TYR A 292 0.47 -10.22 -16.54
N VAL A 293 0.40 -9.52 -15.40
CA VAL A 293 1.60 -9.03 -14.70
C VAL A 293 2.25 -10.17 -13.93
N ALA A 294 1.46 -10.96 -13.20
CA ALA A 294 1.92 -12.04 -12.35
C ALA A 294 2.62 -13.19 -13.07
N GLN A 295 2.22 -13.48 -14.32
CA GLN A 295 2.90 -14.50 -15.14
C GLN A 295 4.37 -14.14 -15.46
N VAL A 296 4.80 -12.89 -15.23
CA VAL A 296 6.16 -12.45 -15.52
C VAL A 296 7.05 -12.67 -14.30
N PRO A 297 8.14 -13.44 -14.42
CA PRO A 297 9.05 -13.66 -13.30
C PRO A 297 9.62 -12.35 -12.75
N GLY A 298 9.46 -12.15 -11.44
CA GLY A 298 9.79 -10.93 -10.72
C GLY A 298 8.60 -10.03 -10.36
N TRP A 299 7.40 -10.29 -10.89
CA TRP A 299 6.17 -9.52 -10.64
C TRP A 299 5.03 -10.36 -10.05
N GLU A 300 5.35 -11.55 -9.54
CA GLU A 300 4.38 -12.51 -9.00
C GLU A 300 3.64 -11.95 -7.78
N SER A 301 4.31 -11.08 -7.01
CA SER A 301 3.76 -10.47 -5.79
C SER A 301 2.52 -9.63 -6.01
N PHE A 302 2.23 -9.17 -7.24
CA PHE A 302 0.99 -8.47 -7.51
C PHE A 302 -0.26 -9.35 -7.33
N GLU A 303 -0.16 -10.69 -7.39
CA GLU A 303 -1.31 -11.55 -7.05
C GLU A 303 -1.69 -11.48 -5.58
N SER A 304 -0.70 -11.39 -4.69
CA SER A 304 -0.93 -11.26 -3.26
C SER A 304 -1.26 -9.82 -2.88
N LEU A 305 -0.53 -8.83 -3.41
CA LEU A 305 -0.74 -7.41 -3.08
C LEU A 305 -2.07 -6.85 -3.62
N LEU A 306 -2.55 -7.37 -4.76
CA LEU A 306 -3.81 -6.97 -5.39
C LEU A 306 -4.76 -8.17 -5.50
N ASN A 307 -5.12 -8.78 -4.38
CA ASN A 307 -6.00 -9.94 -4.38
C ASN A 307 -7.45 -9.59 -4.73
N ASN A 308 -7.85 -9.81 -6.00
CA ASN A 308 -9.19 -9.48 -6.48
C ASN A 308 -10.32 -10.23 -5.75
N ARG A 309 -10.07 -11.45 -5.25
CA ARG A 309 -11.08 -12.21 -4.50
C ARG A 309 -11.34 -11.53 -3.16
N ARG A 310 -10.28 -11.21 -2.42
CA ARG A 310 -10.38 -10.44 -1.15
C ARG A 310 -11.03 -9.08 -1.39
N ARG A 311 -10.68 -8.40 -2.48
CA ARG A 311 -11.30 -7.13 -2.88
C ARG A 311 -12.81 -7.21 -3.01
N ASN A 312 -13.32 -8.25 -3.65
CA ASN A 312 -14.76 -8.42 -3.83
C ASN A 312 -15.46 -8.74 -2.49
N THR A 313 -14.86 -9.58 -1.64
CA THR A 313 -15.41 -9.91 -0.33
C THR A 313 -15.46 -8.69 0.60
N ILE A 314 -14.37 -7.93 0.71
CA ILE A 314 -14.28 -6.71 1.53
C ILE A 314 -15.19 -5.60 0.99
N GLY A 315 -15.31 -5.52 -0.34
CA GLY A 315 -16.12 -4.52 -1.01
C GLY A 315 -17.62 -4.83 -1.08
N HIS A 316 -18.05 -5.97 -0.55
CA HIS A 316 -19.46 -6.35 -0.55
C HIS A 316 -20.28 -5.38 0.32
N ALA A 317 -21.51 -5.06 -0.09
CA ALA A 317 -22.31 -4.02 0.56
C ALA A 317 -22.64 -4.32 2.03
N THR A 318 -22.70 -5.60 2.39
CA THR A 318 -22.99 -6.10 3.74
C THR A 318 -21.73 -6.26 4.59
N ALA A 319 -20.53 -6.06 4.01
CA ALA A 319 -19.28 -6.19 4.74
C ALA A 319 -19.21 -5.16 5.87
N HIS A 320 -18.94 -5.62 7.08
CA HIS A 320 -18.77 -4.80 8.28
C HIS A 320 -17.78 -5.44 9.25
N HIS A 321 -17.18 -4.62 10.11
CA HIS A 321 -16.35 -5.08 11.21
C HIS A 321 -17.24 -5.41 12.41
N ASP A 322 -17.28 -6.68 12.78
CA ASP A 322 -17.92 -7.15 14.01
C ASP A 322 -16.95 -6.98 15.17
N LEU A 323 -17.22 -5.99 16.02
CA LEU A 323 -16.39 -5.67 17.19
C LEU A 323 -16.43 -6.73 18.29
N GLN A 324 -17.42 -7.62 18.29
CA GLN A 324 -17.46 -8.71 19.26
C GLN A 324 -16.41 -9.78 18.94
N THR A 325 -16.24 -10.07 17.65
CA THR A 325 -15.31 -11.10 17.17
C THR A 325 -14.00 -10.53 16.65
N GLY A 326 -13.89 -9.22 16.44
CA GLY A 326 -12.71 -8.58 15.82
C GLY A 326 -12.55 -8.91 14.33
N ARG A 327 -13.62 -9.38 13.68
CA ARG A 327 -13.60 -9.89 12.30
C ARG A 327 -14.41 -9.04 11.35
N ILE A 328 -13.95 -8.98 10.11
CA ILE A 328 -14.73 -8.45 9.00
C ILE A 328 -15.54 -9.58 8.39
N VAL A 329 -16.85 -9.48 8.49
CA VAL A 329 -17.80 -10.49 8.03
C VAL A 329 -18.73 -9.92 6.97
N SER A 330 -19.25 -10.79 6.13
CA SER A 330 -20.31 -10.47 5.17
C SER A 330 -21.25 -11.68 5.04
N ASP A 331 -22.38 -11.49 4.37
CA ASP A 331 -23.29 -12.57 3.98
C ASP A 331 -22.61 -13.62 3.07
N GLU A 332 -21.71 -13.20 2.19
CA GLU A 332 -20.91 -14.11 1.35
C GLU A 332 -19.74 -14.79 2.09
N SER A 333 -19.30 -14.22 3.21
CA SER A 333 -18.14 -14.68 3.98
C SER A 333 -18.42 -14.60 5.48
N VAL A 334 -19.26 -15.52 5.95
CA VAL A 334 -19.73 -15.58 7.35
C VAL A 334 -18.59 -15.83 8.33
N SER A 335 -17.58 -16.63 7.96
CA SER A 335 -16.39 -16.82 8.79
C SER A 335 -15.53 -15.56 8.88
N GLY A 336 -15.62 -14.69 7.87
CA GLY A 336 -14.86 -13.44 7.80
C GLY A 336 -13.34 -13.61 7.74
N MET A 337 -12.65 -12.48 7.88
CA MET A 337 -11.21 -12.37 8.10
C MET A 337 -10.94 -11.50 9.32
N THR A 338 -9.78 -11.62 9.96
CA THR A 338 -9.43 -10.74 11.08
C THR A 338 -9.25 -9.31 10.59
N TYR A 339 -9.50 -8.33 11.46
CA TYR A 339 -9.27 -6.93 11.10
C TYR A 339 -7.79 -6.67 10.77
N LEU A 340 -6.85 -7.34 11.46
CA LEU A 340 -5.42 -7.23 11.17
C LEU A 340 -5.03 -7.79 9.80
N ASP A 341 -5.54 -8.95 9.40
CA ASP A 341 -5.35 -9.48 8.05
C ASP A 341 -5.82 -8.47 6.99
N PHE A 342 -6.92 -7.76 7.26
CA PHE A 342 -7.42 -6.73 6.37
C PHE A 342 -6.50 -5.50 6.33
N LEU A 343 -5.96 -5.06 7.45
CA LEU A 343 -4.96 -3.99 7.45
C LEU A 343 -3.71 -4.40 6.68
N SER A 344 -3.29 -5.68 6.73
CA SER A 344 -2.18 -6.19 5.92
C SER A 344 -2.49 -6.14 4.42
N GLU A 345 -3.74 -6.40 4.00
CA GLU A 345 -4.19 -6.18 2.62
C GLU A 345 -4.14 -4.70 2.22
N VAL A 346 -4.50 -3.79 3.12
CA VAL A 346 -4.45 -2.34 2.90
C VAL A 346 -3.01 -1.87 2.69
N LEU A 347 -2.08 -2.34 3.53
CA LEU A 347 -0.64 -2.11 3.35
C LEU A 347 -0.17 -2.70 2.00
N GLY A 348 -0.65 -3.88 1.61
CA GLY A 348 -0.34 -4.49 0.32
C GLY A 348 -0.75 -3.61 -0.87
N VAL A 349 -1.93 -3.01 -0.81
CA VAL A 349 -2.41 -2.05 -1.81
C VAL A 349 -1.57 -0.78 -1.81
N PHE A 350 -1.19 -0.25 -0.65
CA PHE A 350 -0.28 0.90 -0.55
C PHE A 350 1.09 0.61 -1.17
N GLU A 351 1.68 -0.57 -0.89
CA GLU A 351 2.92 -1.02 -1.52
C GLU A 351 2.78 -1.10 -3.04
N ALA A 352 1.71 -1.73 -3.53
CA ALA A 352 1.47 -1.87 -4.96
C ALA A 352 1.33 -0.50 -5.64
N LEU A 353 0.54 0.40 -5.07
CA LEU A 353 0.30 1.74 -5.63
C LEU A 353 1.58 2.58 -5.62
N SER A 354 2.34 2.60 -4.53
CA SER A 354 3.60 3.33 -4.42
C SER A 354 4.67 2.78 -5.38
N THR A 355 4.77 1.46 -5.50
CA THR A 355 5.63 0.79 -6.48
C THR A 355 5.26 1.16 -7.91
N LEU A 356 3.97 1.10 -8.24
CA LEU A 356 3.48 1.42 -9.58
C LEU A 356 3.58 2.92 -9.89
N ALA A 357 3.54 3.80 -8.89
CA ALA A 357 3.85 5.21 -9.08
C ALA A 357 5.31 5.40 -9.54
N GLN A 358 6.27 4.67 -8.94
CA GLN A 358 7.66 4.70 -9.39
C GLN A 358 7.85 4.12 -10.79
N VAL A 359 7.04 3.13 -11.17
CA VAL A 359 7.00 2.60 -12.54
C VAL A 359 6.41 3.63 -13.52
N LEU A 360 5.33 4.31 -13.13
CA LEU A 360 4.65 5.33 -13.95
C LEU A 360 5.57 6.50 -14.28
N ARG A 361 6.51 6.84 -13.38
CA ARG A 361 7.56 7.85 -13.61
C ARG A 361 8.20 7.73 -14.99
N ALA A 362 8.49 6.51 -15.46
CA ALA A 362 9.11 6.27 -16.76
C ALA A 362 8.29 6.87 -17.91
N SER A 363 6.97 6.71 -17.89
CA SER A 363 6.06 7.28 -18.89
C SER A 363 5.98 8.80 -18.78
N ARG A 364 6.01 9.33 -17.55
CA ARG A 364 5.95 10.78 -17.30
C ARG A 364 7.23 11.49 -17.76
N VAL A 365 8.39 10.89 -17.49
CA VAL A 365 9.68 11.31 -18.04
C VAL A 365 9.62 11.27 -19.58
N ALA A 366 9.26 10.14 -20.18
CA ALA A 366 9.17 10.01 -21.64
C ALA A 366 8.19 11.00 -22.31
N SER A 367 7.14 11.41 -21.59
CA SER A 367 6.17 12.41 -22.06
C SER A 367 6.66 13.86 -22.02
N SER A 368 7.85 14.09 -21.46
CA SER A 368 8.39 15.43 -21.32
C SER A 368 8.48 16.17 -22.66
N PRO A 369 8.14 17.47 -22.70
CA PRO A 369 8.38 18.31 -23.86
C PRO A 369 9.87 18.49 -24.17
N ASP A 370 10.78 18.15 -23.25
CA ASP A 370 12.23 18.32 -23.44
C ASP A 370 12.83 17.33 -24.45
N PHE A 371 12.07 16.29 -24.85
CA PHE A 371 12.54 15.27 -25.77
C PHE A 371 11.96 15.48 -27.18
N ASP A 372 12.85 15.73 -28.16
CA ASP A 372 12.54 15.71 -29.58
C ASP A 372 12.68 14.28 -30.12
N VAL A 373 11.56 13.56 -30.28
CA VAL A 373 11.51 12.20 -30.85
C VAL A 373 10.39 12.07 -31.86
#